data_AF-A0A917A777-F1
#
_entry.id   AF-A0A917A777-F1
#
_cell.length_a   1.000
_cell.length_b   1.000
_cell.length_c   1.000
_cell.angle_alpha   90.00
_cell.angle_beta   90.00
_cell.angle_gamma   90.00
#
_symmetry.space_group_name_H-M   'P 1'
#
loop_
_entity.id
_entity.type
_entity.pdbx_description
1 polymer ?
#
loop_
_entity_poly.entity_id
_entity_poly.type
_entity_poly.pdbx_seq_one_letter_code
_entity_poly.pdbx_strand_id
1 'polypeptide(L)'
;MIGADWIQALCALLSLPLTFLTIHITYRYEKKKAIFEERFRLYGLLVHKLQKLTANHEYLPILFPEVQGFIGEIYFFASDEINRLFQSFLDECHHESVRLENKNRSKEYNVFDVYIFTIIRSMKWEVKHRKDISRKQIDQIEQEEKQALGTFFVSESSVPLFPD
;
A
#
# COMPACT_ATOMS: atom_id res chain seq x y z
N MET A 1 49.66 14.87 -34.47
CA MET A 1 48.53 14.24 -33.76
C MET A 1 47.76 15.35 -33.07
N ILE A 2 46.70 15.92 -33.69
CA ILE A 2 45.92 17.05 -33.13
C ILE A 2 44.41 16.69 -33.06
N GLY A 3 44.01 15.49 -33.51
CA GLY A 3 42.59 15.11 -33.61
C GLY A 3 41.98 14.43 -32.38
N ALA A 4 42.78 13.85 -31.48
CA ALA A 4 42.27 13.04 -30.36
C ALA A 4 41.90 13.87 -29.13
N ASP A 5 42.63 14.97 -28.88
CA ASP A 5 42.48 15.77 -27.66
C ASP A 5 41.12 16.51 -27.62
N TRP A 6 40.64 16.99 -28.76
CA TRP A 6 39.32 17.64 -28.85
C TRP A 6 38.17 16.65 -28.66
N ILE A 7 38.33 15.40 -29.10
CA ILE A 7 37.34 14.34 -28.90
C ILE A 7 37.28 13.97 -27.42
N GLN A 8 38.43 13.82 -26.75
CA GLN A 8 38.48 13.58 -25.30
C GLN A 8 37.89 14.75 -24.50
N ALA A 9 38.19 15.99 -24.88
CA ALA A 9 37.58 17.17 -24.27
C ALA A 9 36.07 17.20 -24.47
N LEU A 10 35.56 16.88 -25.66
CA LEU A 10 34.12 16.79 -25.95
C LEU A 10 33.44 15.66 -25.16
N CYS A 11 34.07 14.48 -25.06
CA CYS A 11 33.59 13.37 -24.24
C CYS A 11 33.55 13.72 -22.74
N ALA A 12 34.55 14.46 -22.24
CA ALA A 12 34.57 14.93 -20.85
C ALA A 12 33.51 16.03 -20.59
N LEU A 13 33.22 16.86 -21.59
CA LEU A 13 32.17 17.88 -21.51
C LEU A 13 30.77 17.28 -21.60
N LEU A 14 30.59 16.20 -22.34
CA LEU A 14 29.34 15.43 -22.43
C LEU A 14 29.14 14.49 -21.24
N SER A 15 30.21 14.02 -20.58
CA SER A 15 30.10 13.14 -19.41
C SER A 15 29.49 13.87 -18.21
N LEU A 16 29.83 15.14 -17.98
CA LEU A 16 29.25 15.98 -16.91
C LEU A 16 27.71 16.03 -16.91
N PRO A 17 27.03 16.42 -18.00
CA PRO A 17 25.56 16.43 -18.05
C PRO A 17 24.97 15.02 -18.02
N LEU A 18 25.64 14.01 -18.59
CA LEU A 18 25.22 12.60 -18.47
C LEU A 18 25.24 12.14 -17.01
N THR A 19 26.31 12.41 -16.26
CA THR A 19 26.41 12.07 -14.83
C THR A 19 25.34 12.79 -14.02
N PHE A 20 25.11 14.08 -14.27
CA PHE A 20 24.07 14.83 -13.58
C PHE A 20 22.67 14.28 -13.89
N LEU A 21 22.40 13.92 -15.15
CA LEU A 21 21.16 13.27 -15.56
C LEU A 21 20.98 11.92 -14.86
N THR A 22 22.03 11.09 -14.81
CA THR A 22 22.00 9.80 -14.11
C THR A 22 21.71 9.99 -12.63
N ILE A 23 22.39 10.93 -11.94
CA ILE A 23 22.13 11.23 -10.53
C ILE A 23 20.67 11.68 -10.33
N HIS A 24 20.16 12.55 -11.20
CA HIS A 24 18.78 13.03 -11.09
C HIS A 24 17.74 11.92 -11.30
N ILE A 25 17.97 11.04 -12.29
CA ILE A 25 17.12 9.89 -12.55
C ILE A 25 17.16 8.93 -11.36
N THR A 26 18.36 8.58 -10.87
CA THR A 26 18.55 7.71 -9.72
C THR A 26 17.88 8.27 -8.47
N TYR A 27 18.06 9.57 -8.19
CA TYR A 27 17.43 10.22 -7.04
C TYR A 27 15.89 10.19 -7.12
N ARG A 28 15.31 10.50 -8.29
CA ARG A 28 13.85 10.40 -8.47
C ARG A 28 13.36 8.96 -8.32
N TYR A 29 14.16 8.00 -8.78
CA TYR A 29 13.84 6.60 -8.71
C TYR A 29 13.87 6.07 -7.27
N GLU A 30 14.94 6.33 -6.52
CA GLU A 30 15.05 5.98 -5.09
C GLU A 30 13.92 6.61 -4.27
N LYS A 31 13.58 7.87 -4.54
CA LYS A 31 12.44 8.53 -3.88
C LYS A 31 11.12 7.80 -4.18
N LYS A 32 10.88 7.41 -5.43
CA LYS A 32 9.66 6.66 -5.82
C LYS A 32 9.61 5.27 -5.18
N LYS A 33 10.76 4.61 -5.06
CA LYS A 33 10.93 3.31 -4.40
C LYS A 33 10.62 3.41 -2.91
N ALA A 34 11.25 4.35 -2.19
CA ALA A 34 10.99 4.56 -0.76
C ALA A 34 9.51 4.87 -0.46
N ILE A 35 8.86 5.71 -1.29
CA ILE A 35 7.42 5.99 -1.17
C ILE A 35 6.57 4.72 -1.34
N PHE A 36 6.98 3.82 -2.23
CA PHE A 36 6.25 2.58 -2.46
C PHE A 36 6.46 1.56 -1.35
N GLU A 37 7.68 1.40 -0.86
CA GLU A 37 8.00 0.54 0.29
C GLU A 37 7.17 0.95 1.50
N GLU A 38 7.17 2.25 1.82
CA GLU A 38 6.39 2.76 2.94
C GLU A 38 4.89 2.56 2.75
N ARG A 39 4.37 2.83 1.54
CA ARG A 39 2.98 2.53 1.19
C ARG A 39 2.66 1.04 1.38
N PHE A 40 3.51 0.16 0.89
CA PHE A 40 3.33 -1.30 0.97
C PHE A 40 3.29 -1.76 2.43
N ARG A 41 4.24 -1.29 3.23
CA ARG A 41 4.32 -1.56 4.67
C ARG A 41 3.06 -1.11 5.40
N LEU A 42 2.64 0.14 5.20
CA LEU A 42 1.45 0.70 5.84
C LEU A 42 0.15 0.00 5.40
N TYR A 43 0.01 -0.31 4.10
CA TYR A 43 -1.11 -1.13 3.61
C TYR A 43 -1.12 -2.50 4.27
N GLY A 44 0.03 -3.14 4.41
CA GLY A 44 0.12 -4.44 5.05
C GLY A 44 -0.38 -4.42 6.51
N LEU A 45 0.05 -3.41 7.28
CA LEU A 45 -0.39 -3.22 8.67
C LEU A 45 -1.90 -2.92 8.76
N LEU A 46 -2.41 -2.07 7.88
CA LEU A 46 -3.84 -1.75 7.83
C LEU A 46 -4.67 -3.00 7.47
N VAL A 47 -4.26 -3.77 6.46
CA VAL A 47 -4.94 -5.03 6.06
C VAL A 47 -5.08 -5.98 7.24
N HIS A 48 -4.05 -6.15 8.06
CA HIS A 48 -4.11 -7.01 9.25
C HIS A 48 -5.19 -6.57 10.24
N LYS A 49 -5.29 -5.25 10.48
CA LYS A 49 -6.32 -4.69 11.37
C LYS A 49 -7.72 -4.88 10.78
N LEU A 50 -7.88 -4.64 9.49
CA LEU A 50 -9.15 -4.82 8.77
C LEU A 50 -9.59 -6.30 8.77
N GLN A 51 -8.67 -7.24 8.61
CA GLN A 51 -8.96 -8.68 8.69
C GLN A 51 -9.42 -9.09 10.09
N LYS A 52 -8.83 -8.53 11.15
CA LYS A 52 -9.32 -8.73 12.52
C LYS A 52 -10.74 -8.21 12.70
N LEU A 53 -11.07 -7.07 12.08
CA LEU A 53 -12.43 -6.53 12.10
C LEU A 53 -13.42 -7.45 11.39
N THR A 54 -13.10 -7.98 10.21
CA THR A 54 -13.98 -8.96 9.53
C THR A 54 -14.15 -10.26 10.32
N ALA A 55 -13.14 -10.67 11.09
CA ALA A 55 -13.22 -11.87 11.93
C ALA A 55 -14.11 -11.65 13.16
N ASN A 56 -14.02 -10.47 13.79
CA ASN A 56 -14.91 -10.08 14.87
C ASN A 56 -15.07 -8.55 14.95
N HIS A 57 -16.30 -8.10 14.70
CA HIS A 57 -16.66 -6.68 14.64
C HIS A 57 -16.74 -6.03 16.01
N GLU A 58 -16.85 -6.82 17.08
CA GLU A 58 -16.82 -6.30 18.45
C GLU A 58 -15.48 -5.64 18.77
N TYR A 59 -14.44 -5.90 17.99
CA TYR A 59 -13.16 -5.19 18.09
C TYR A 59 -13.18 -3.79 17.47
N LEU A 60 -14.25 -3.39 16.77
CA LEU A 60 -14.34 -2.08 16.12
C LEU A 60 -14.08 -0.92 17.09
N PRO A 61 -14.70 -0.84 18.28
CA PRO A 61 -14.45 0.27 19.21
C PRO A 61 -12.99 0.37 19.68
N ILE A 62 -12.28 -0.76 19.72
CA ILE A 62 -10.89 -0.84 20.17
C ILE A 62 -9.93 -0.51 19.02
N LEU A 63 -10.19 -1.06 17.84
CA LEU A 63 -9.29 -0.95 16.68
C LEU A 63 -9.54 0.31 15.84
N PHE A 64 -10.71 0.93 15.93
CA PHE A 64 -11.06 2.09 15.10
C PHE A 64 -10.08 3.26 15.21
N PRO A 65 -9.62 3.68 16.41
CA PRO A 65 -8.61 4.73 16.52
C PRO A 65 -7.28 4.37 15.83
N GLU A 66 -6.86 3.11 15.94
CA GLU A 66 -5.64 2.64 15.27
C GLU A 66 -5.81 2.63 13.75
N VAL A 67 -6.96 2.15 13.26
CA VAL A 67 -7.30 2.11 11.83
C VAL A 67 -7.35 3.53 11.25
N GLN A 68 -7.95 4.48 11.97
CA GLN A 68 -7.97 5.88 11.58
C GLN A 68 -6.55 6.48 11.55
N GLY A 69 -5.70 6.12 12.52
CA GLY A 69 -4.29 6.52 12.53
C GLY A 69 -3.54 6.03 11.29
N PHE A 70 -3.67 4.74 10.95
CA PHE A 70 -3.07 4.18 9.75
C PHE A 70 -3.57 4.87 8.48
N ILE A 71 -4.88 5.12 8.36
CA ILE A 71 -5.45 5.85 7.21
C ILE A 71 -4.84 7.25 7.10
N GLY A 72 -4.64 7.95 8.23
CA GLY A 72 -3.99 9.26 8.26
C GLY A 72 -2.55 9.23 7.78
N GLU A 73 -1.75 8.25 8.22
CA GLU A 73 -0.37 8.06 7.75
C GLU A 73 -0.32 7.74 6.25
N ILE A 74 -1.24 6.87 5.81
CA ILE A 74 -1.34 6.44 4.42
C ILE A 74 -1.78 7.55 3.48
N TYR A 75 -2.55 8.54 3.95
CA TYR A 75 -3.20 9.56 3.12
C TYR A 75 -2.24 10.25 2.13
N PHE A 76 -1.01 10.55 2.59
CA PHE A 76 0.03 11.20 1.79
C PHE A 76 0.67 10.28 0.74
N PHE A 77 0.53 8.97 0.93
CA PHE A 77 1.12 7.96 0.07
C PHE A 77 0.10 7.32 -0.85
N ALA A 78 -1.19 7.29 -0.54
CA ALA A 78 -2.24 6.67 -1.34
C ALA A 78 -2.66 7.52 -2.55
N SER A 79 -3.32 6.90 -3.54
CA SER A 79 -4.02 7.66 -4.60
C SER A 79 -5.30 8.30 -4.09
N ASP A 80 -5.79 9.30 -4.84
CA ASP A 80 -7.07 9.95 -4.56
C ASP A 80 -8.24 8.97 -4.53
N GLU A 81 -8.20 7.91 -5.35
CA GLU A 81 -9.23 6.88 -5.38
C GLU A 81 -9.26 6.08 -4.07
N ILE A 82 -8.09 5.64 -3.58
CA ILE A 82 -7.97 4.96 -2.29
C ILE A 82 -8.36 5.90 -1.14
N ASN A 83 -7.95 7.16 -1.20
CA ASN A 83 -8.31 8.15 -0.19
C ASN A 83 -9.83 8.38 -0.09
N ARG A 84 -10.54 8.37 -1.23
CA ARG A 84 -12.02 8.41 -1.22
C ARG A 84 -12.62 7.16 -0.59
N LEU A 85 -12.09 5.98 -0.89
CA LEU A 85 -12.54 4.74 -0.27
C LEU A 85 -12.33 4.73 1.24
N PHE A 86 -11.20 5.27 1.73
CA PHE A 86 -10.97 5.41 3.17
C PHE A 86 -11.99 6.31 3.83
N GLN A 87 -12.36 7.44 3.21
CA GLN A 87 -13.40 8.31 3.78
C GLN A 87 -14.74 7.58 3.89
N SER A 88 -15.19 6.92 2.83
CA SER A 88 -16.44 6.15 2.85
C SER A 88 -16.43 5.02 3.91
N PHE A 89 -15.26 4.43 4.15
CA PHE A 89 -15.13 3.41 5.18
C PHE A 89 -15.11 3.97 6.60
N LEU A 90 -14.50 5.13 6.83
CA LEU A 90 -14.59 5.80 8.14
C LEU A 90 -16.04 6.14 8.49
N ASP A 91 -16.82 6.57 7.50
CA ASP A 91 -18.27 6.79 7.67
C ASP A 91 -19.00 5.49 8.02
N GLU A 92 -18.70 4.38 7.32
CA GLU A 92 -19.31 3.08 7.64
C GLU A 92 -18.85 2.54 8.99
N CYS A 93 -17.60 2.78 9.43
CA CYS A 93 -17.16 2.45 10.79
C CYS A 93 -18.01 3.15 11.84
N HIS A 94 -18.40 4.40 11.61
CA HIS A 94 -19.29 5.12 12.52
C HIS A 94 -20.67 4.48 12.56
N HIS A 95 -21.25 4.18 11.40
CA HIS A 95 -22.55 3.49 11.31
C HIS A 95 -22.53 2.11 11.98
N GLU A 96 -21.48 1.32 11.74
CA GLU A 96 -21.34 -0.01 12.34
C GLU A 96 -21.16 0.08 13.87
N SER A 97 -20.42 1.08 14.37
CA SER A 97 -20.30 1.31 15.82
C SER A 97 -21.67 1.53 16.47
N VAL A 98 -22.53 2.36 15.85
CA VAL A 98 -23.91 2.59 16.32
C VAL A 98 -24.77 1.32 16.23
N ARG A 99 -24.60 0.49 15.21
CA ARG A 99 -25.33 -0.79 15.09
C ARG A 99 -24.93 -1.79 16.17
N LEU A 100 -23.64 -1.86 16.51
CA LEU A 100 -23.10 -2.72 17.56
C LEU A 100 -23.63 -2.31 18.94
N GLU A 101 -23.63 -1.00 19.24
CA GLU A 101 -24.19 -0.47 20.49
C GLU A 101 -25.68 -0.82 20.65
N ASN A 102 -26.45 -0.71 19.57
CA ASN A 102 -27.88 -0.98 19.58
C ASN A 102 -28.25 -2.47 19.45
N LYS A 103 -27.27 -3.39 19.38
CA LYS A 103 -27.47 -4.84 19.14
C LYS A 103 -28.33 -5.17 17.91
N ASN A 104 -28.42 -4.25 16.95
CA ASN A 104 -29.31 -4.34 15.77
C ASN A 104 -28.65 -5.03 14.58
N ARG A 105 -27.60 -5.83 14.81
CA ARG A 105 -26.81 -6.42 13.73
C ARG A 105 -27.51 -7.69 13.20
N SER A 106 -28.13 -7.58 12.03
CA SER A 106 -28.63 -8.73 11.26
C SER A 106 -27.44 -9.49 10.63
N LYS A 107 -27.50 -10.83 10.64
CA LYS A 107 -26.44 -11.72 10.13
C LYS A 107 -26.41 -11.84 8.60
N GLU A 108 -27.42 -11.35 7.88
CA GLU A 108 -27.70 -11.79 6.50
C GLU A 108 -27.09 -10.90 5.41
N TYR A 109 -26.66 -9.67 5.72
CA TYR A 109 -25.93 -8.83 4.76
C TYR A 109 -25.12 -7.77 5.50
N ASN A 110 -23.80 -7.95 5.54
CA ASN A 110 -22.94 -7.08 6.32
C ASN A 110 -22.25 -6.07 5.39
N VAL A 111 -22.91 -4.93 5.19
CA VAL A 111 -22.40 -3.82 4.38
C VAL A 111 -20.98 -3.42 4.80
N PHE A 112 -20.67 -3.47 6.09
CA PHE A 112 -19.36 -3.16 6.63
C PHE A 112 -18.24 -4.10 6.11
N ASP A 113 -18.53 -5.40 5.96
CA ASP A 113 -17.56 -6.37 5.39
C ASP A 113 -17.26 -6.04 3.93
N VAL A 114 -18.29 -5.65 3.17
CA VAL A 114 -18.14 -5.26 1.76
C VAL A 114 -17.19 -4.08 1.62
N TYR A 115 -17.29 -3.08 2.51
CA TYR A 115 -16.36 -1.96 2.54
C TYR A 115 -14.93 -2.40 2.87
N ILE A 116 -14.77 -3.27 3.87
CA ILE A 116 -13.45 -3.81 4.23
C ILE A 116 -12.83 -4.55 3.04
N PHE A 117 -13.56 -5.47 2.42
CA PHE A 117 -13.07 -6.24 1.28
C PHE A 117 -12.74 -5.34 0.09
N THR A 118 -13.56 -4.32 -0.16
CA THR A 118 -13.33 -3.35 -1.23
C THR A 118 -12.03 -2.59 -1.01
N ILE A 119 -11.78 -2.08 0.20
CA ILE A 119 -10.53 -1.39 0.53
C ILE A 119 -9.32 -2.31 0.37
N ILE A 120 -9.38 -3.51 0.95
CA ILE A 120 -8.28 -4.48 0.86
C ILE A 120 -7.97 -4.79 -0.61
N ARG A 121 -9.01 -5.01 -1.43
CA ARG A 121 -8.85 -5.30 -2.86
C ARG A 121 -8.26 -4.13 -3.60
N SER A 122 -8.73 -2.90 -3.36
CA SER A 122 -8.25 -1.71 -4.04
C SER A 122 -6.79 -1.39 -3.68
N MET A 123 -6.41 -1.50 -2.40
CA MET A 123 -5.02 -1.34 -1.97
C MET A 123 -4.11 -2.37 -2.65
N LYS A 124 -4.50 -3.65 -2.68
CA LYS A 124 -3.76 -4.70 -3.40
C LYS A 124 -3.64 -4.41 -4.89
N TRP A 125 -4.72 -3.91 -5.51
CA TRP A 125 -4.72 -3.57 -6.93
C TRP A 125 -3.75 -2.42 -7.20
N GLU A 126 -3.77 -1.35 -6.39
CA GLU A 126 -2.92 -0.18 -6.55
C GLU A 126 -1.43 -0.52 -6.43
N VAL A 127 -1.07 -1.38 -5.48
CA VAL A 127 0.30 -1.89 -5.33
C VAL A 127 0.73 -2.67 -6.57
N LYS A 128 -0.11 -3.59 -7.07
CA LYS A 128 0.22 -4.46 -8.21
C LYS A 128 0.29 -3.74 -9.56
N HIS A 129 -0.42 -2.63 -9.71
CA HIS A 129 -0.55 -1.90 -10.99
C HIS A 129 0.21 -0.57 -11.01
N ARG A 130 1.12 -0.36 -10.05
CA ARG A 130 1.94 0.85 -10.02
C ARG A 130 2.95 0.84 -11.17
N LYS A 131 2.83 1.81 -12.08
CA LYS A 131 3.70 1.94 -13.26
C LYS A 131 5.11 2.46 -12.94
N ASP A 132 5.30 3.02 -11.76
CA ASP A 132 6.54 3.68 -11.35
C ASP A 132 7.67 2.72 -10.95
N ILE A 133 7.35 1.44 -10.72
CA ILE A 133 8.28 0.42 -10.23
C ILE A 133 8.10 -0.85 -11.05
N SER A 134 9.19 -1.57 -11.34
CA SER A 134 9.12 -2.79 -12.12
C SER A 134 8.49 -3.93 -11.33
N ARG A 135 7.78 -4.85 -12.00
CA ARG A 135 7.16 -6.02 -11.36
C ARG A 135 8.14 -6.84 -10.52
N LYS A 136 9.36 -7.07 -11.03
CA LYS A 136 10.41 -7.81 -10.30
C LYS A 136 10.75 -7.21 -8.94
N GLN A 137 10.67 -5.89 -8.82
CA GLN A 137 10.97 -5.19 -7.57
C GLN A 137 9.80 -5.20 -6.61
N ILE A 138 8.57 -5.14 -7.14
CA ILE A 138 7.37 -5.38 -6.34
C ILE A 138 7.49 -6.77 -5.69
N ASP A 139 7.85 -7.78 -6.47
CA ASP A 139 8.02 -9.16 -5.97
C ASP A 139 9.15 -9.25 -4.93
N GLN A 140 10.25 -8.53 -5.12
CA GLN A 140 11.37 -8.50 -4.17
C GLN A 140 10.99 -7.83 -2.85
N ILE A 141 10.36 -6.65 -2.90
CA ILE A 141 9.89 -5.93 -1.71
C ILE A 141 8.85 -6.77 -0.97
N GLU A 142 7.94 -7.43 -1.69
CA GLU A 142 6.96 -8.34 -1.09
C GLU A 142 7.63 -9.51 -0.36
N GLN A 143 8.72 -10.07 -0.90
CA GLN A 143 9.49 -11.13 -0.23
C GLN A 143 10.26 -10.61 1.00
N GLU A 144 10.90 -9.45 0.90
CA GLU A 144 11.65 -8.82 1.99
C GLU A 144 10.73 -8.47 3.17
N GLU A 145 9.56 -7.89 2.89
CA GLU A 145 8.56 -7.57 3.91
C GLU A 145 7.92 -8.83 4.51
N LYS A 146 7.67 -9.88 3.72
CA LYS A 146 7.22 -11.19 4.25
C LYS A 146 8.23 -11.82 5.20
N GLN A 147 9.52 -11.61 4.97
CA GLN A 147 10.60 -12.10 5.85
C GLN A 147 10.77 -11.22 7.09
N ALA A 148 10.70 -9.90 6.95
CA ALA A 148 10.84 -8.93 8.05
C ALA A 148 9.65 -8.96 9.01
N LEU A 149 8.43 -9.07 8.48
CA LEU A 149 7.19 -9.17 9.25
C LEU A 149 6.85 -10.62 9.60
N GLY A 150 7.85 -11.44 9.96
CA GLY A 150 7.75 -12.90 10.14
C GLY A 150 6.34 -13.45 10.42
N THR A 151 5.84 -14.33 9.54
CA THR A 151 4.55 -15.05 9.65
C THR A 151 3.26 -14.21 9.73
N PHE A 152 3.27 -12.88 9.69
CA PHE A 152 2.03 -12.09 9.78
C PHE A 152 1.15 -12.12 8.50
N PHE A 153 1.70 -12.58 7.36
CA PHE A 153 0.98 -12.72 6.09
C PHE A 153 0.69 -14.16 5.67
N VAL A 154 1.22 -15.16 6.37
CA VAL A 154 1.00 -16.58 6.04
C VAL A 154 0.74 -17.37 7.33
N SER A 155 -0.53 -17.40 7.73
CA SER A 155 -1.17 -18.71 7.88
C SER A 155 -2.44 -18.69 7.04
N GLU A 156 -2.39 -19.41 5.94
CA GLU A 156 -3.56 -19.98 5.29
C GLU A 156 -4.42 -20.67 6.35
N SER A 157 -5.44 -20.01 6.90
CA SER A 157 -6.60 -20.76 7.37
C SER A 157 -7.42 -21.11 6.12
N SER A 158 -6.96 -22.15 5.40
CA SER A 158 -7.79 -23.11 4.67
C SER A 158 -9.10 -22.64 4.00
N VAL A 159 -9.16 -21.43 3.44
CA VAL A 159 -10.34 -20.94 2.71
C VAL A 159 -9.83 -20.26 1.44
N PRO A 160 -10.05 -20.86 0.26
CA PRO A 160 -9.67 -20.24 -0.99
C PRO A 160 -10.46 -18.92 -1.14
N LEU A 161 -9.73 -17.83 -1.39
CA LEU A 161 -10.29 -16.49 -1.55
C LEU A 161 -11.06 -16.29 -2.87
N PHE A 162 -11.18 -17.35 -3.69
CA PHE A 162 -12.06 -17.46 -4.85
C PHE A 162 -12.39 -18.96 -5.06
N PRO A 163 -13.67 -19.39 -5.03
CA PRO A 163 -14.05 -20.65 -5.66
C PRO A 163 -14.15 -20.42 -7.18
N ASP A 164 -13.69 -21.40 -7.97
CA ASP A 164 -13.97 -21.48 -9.42
C ASP A 164 -15.48 -21.53 -9.71
#